data_AF-A0A3B4BEV7-F1
#
_entry.id   AF-A0A3B4BEV7-F1
#
_cell.length_a   1.000
_cell.length_b   1.000
_cell.length_c   1.000
_cell.angle_alpha   90.00
_cell.angle_beta   90.00
_cell.angle_gamma   90.00
#
_symmetry.space_group_name_H-M   'P 1'
#
loop_
_entity.id
_entity.type
_entity.pdbx_description
1 polymer ?
#
loop_
_entity_poly.entity_id
_entity_poly.type
_entity_poly.pdbx_seq_one_letter_code
_entity_poly.pdbx_strand_id
1 'polypeptide(L)'
;MEPDTGPCCASPSGTGLLRAATGSRAAPGGLSASLPGHRLLRAAVLLLLTRLCCSGSVPDIAVHFGTKTRYEDVVRPGLNLSSAAAGCSPVHLTAVIRHGTRFPTVKNIRRIERLSRLVQSQAPRGHGAPSWLREIQEQWQQWYTEDMDGRLVEKGRADLRNLAMRLFSSFPGLLSEAGLRGGGITVKTSSKHRCVSSAEAFQEGLHQSWSLPSLSVLDPEYVHEVDDSLMRSFERCRGYVEGVETNATATEEVDRFKHGPELRQVRARFSTFLSFVVADLVEAAFFICSYELAIKSLYSPWCRLFTKEDAKVPTDPKAVVVKAKVGFFQHLDKKKKK
;
A
#
# COMPACT_ATOMS: atom_id res chain seq x y z
N MET A 1 38.80 -21.78 6.55
CA MET A 1 38.03 -21.20 7.66
C MET A 1 36.57 -21.34 7.30
N GLU A 2 35.96 -22.37 7.86
CA GLU A 2 34.53 -22.70 7.74
C GLU A 2 33.67 -21.70 8.55
N PRO A 3 32.37 -21.57 8.25
CA PRO A 3 31.41 -20.98 9.17
C PRO A 3 30.76 -22.07 10.03
N ASP A 4 30.94 -21.90 11.34
CA ASP A 4 30.45 -22.75 12.42
C ASP A 4 28.95 -22.52 12.67
N THR A 5 28.26 -23.61 13.00
CA THR A 5 26.80 -23.71 13.17
C THR A 5 26.43 -24.02 14.61
N GLY A 6 25.53 -23.21 15.19
CA GLY A 6 24.60 -23.55 16.28
C GLY A 6 25.06 -23.26 17.72
N PRO A 7 24.25 -23.56 18.77
CA PRO A 7 22.80 -23.80 18.81
C PRO A 7 22.06 -23.06 19.96
N CYS A 8 20.73 -23.17 19.94
CA CYS A 8 19.77 -22.64 20.92
C CYS A 8 19.81 -23.33 22.31
N CYS A 9 19.71 -22.53 23.38
CA CYS A 9 19.45 -22.92 24.77
C CYS A 9 18.01 -23.46 24.94
N ALA A 10 17.76 -24.64 25.50
CA ALA A 10 17.85 -25.10 26.91
C ALA A 10 16.62 -24.74 27.78
N SER A 11 15.83 -25.76 28.10
CA SER A 11 14.81 -25.80 29.17
C SER A 11 15.44 -26.22 30.51
N PRO A 12 14.80 -25.92 31.67
CA PRO A 12 15.19 -26.53 32.93
C PRO A 12 14.29 -27.70 33.35
N SER A 13 14.90 -28.50 34.22
CA SER A 13 14.65 -29.86 34.69
C SER A 13 13.97 -29.97 36.06
N GLY A 14 13.52 -31.18 36.41
CA GLY A 14 13.26 -31.65 37.79
C GLY A 14 12.25 -32.84 37.82
N THR A 15 12.65 -34.13 37.84
CA THR A 15 13.20 -35.03 38.89
C THR A 15 12.18 -35.78 39.75
N GLY A 16 12.31 -37.12 39.82
CA GLY A 16 11.78 -38.04 40.87
C GLY A 16 11.12 -39.31 40.30
N LEU A 17 11.82 -40.43 40.06
CA LEU A 17 12.21 -41.55 40.97
C LEU A 17 11.22 -42.75 41.02
N LEU A 18 11.71 -43.87 40.47
CA LEU A 18 11.66 -45.30 40.91
C LEU A 18 10.42 -46.23 40.79
N ARG A 19 10.73 -47.38 40.16
CA ARG A 19 10.42 -48.80 40.49
C ARG A 19 9.13 -49.49 39.99
N ALA A 20 9.35 -50.35 38.98
CA ALA A 20 9.22 -51.81 38.96
C ALA A 20 7.89 -52.54 39.30
N ALA A 21 7.43 -53.27 38.27
CA ALA A 21 7.07 -54.71 38.23
C ALA A 21 5.61 -55.18 38.35
N THR A 22 5.33 -56.18 37.49
CA THR A 22 4.31 -57.25 37.50
C THR A 22 2.89 -56.97 36.99
N GLY A 23 2.56 -57.61 35.86
CA GLY A 23 1.61 -58.72 35.82
C GLY A 23 0.10 -58.45 35.70
N SER A 24 -0.43 -58.88 34.54
CA SER A 24 -1.72 -59.60 34.35
C SER A 24 -2.98 -58.86 33.82
N ARG A 25 -3.36 -59.30 32.60
CA ARG A 25 -4.70 -59.56 32.02
C ARG A 25 -5.84 -58.51 32.08
N ALA A 26 -6.10 -57.96 30.88
CA ALA A 26 -7.36 -57.91 30.11
C ALA A 26 -8.66 -57.29 30.70
N ALA A 27 -9.08 -56.16 30.10
CA ALA A 27 -10.46 -55.87 29.64
C ALA A 27 -10.44 -54.68 28.65
N PRO A 28 -11.36 -54.62 27.65
CA PRO A 28 -11.30 -53.65 26.56
C PRO A 28 -11.97 -52.32 26.95
N GLY A 29 -11.31 -51.19 26.67
CA GLY A 29 -11.83 -49.86 27.00
C GLY A 29 -11.56 -48.85 25.88
N GLY A 30 -12.58 -48.61 25.07
CA GLY A 30 -12.88 -47.37 24.34
C GLY A 30 -11.73 -46.58 23.69
N LEU A 31 -11.52 -46.82 22.40
CA LEU A 31 -11.03 -45.78 21.49
C LEU A 31 -12.08 -44.66 21.46
N SER A 32 -11.86 -43.59 22.23
CA SER A 32 -12.60 -42.33 22.05
C SER A 32 -12.18 -41.73 20.71
N ALA A 33 -12.87 -42.14 19.66
CA ALA A 33 -12.83 -41.49 18.37
C ALA A 33 -13.38 -40.08 18.56
N SER A 34 -12.49 -39.08 18.68
CA SER A 34 -12.91 -37.69 18.59
C SER A 34 -13.59 -37.50 17.23
N LEU A 35 -14.90 -37.21 17.24
CA LEU A 35 -15.68 -37.10 16.01
C LEU A 35 -15.00 -36.10 15.03
N PRO A 36 -14.93 -36.43 13.73
CA PRO A 36 -14.34 -35.56 12.71
C PRO A 36 -14.97 -34.16 12.67
N GLY A 37 -16.19 -34.00 13.19
CA GLY A 37 -16.88 -32.72 13.36
C GLY A 37 -16.13 -31.70 14.22
N HIS A 38 -15.39 -32.10 15.27
CA HIS A 38 -14.71 -31.12 16.15
C HIS A 38 -13.45 -30.51 15.52
N ARG A 39 -12.75 -31.26 14.65
CA ARG A 39 -11.59 -30.73 13.90
C ARG A 39 -12.04 -29.79 12.79
N LEU A 40 -13.13 -30.15 12.10
CA LEU A 40 -13.74 -29.30 11.07
C LEU A 40 -14.34 -28.03 11.67
N LEU A 41 -14.99 -28.11 12.84
CA LEU A 41 -15.53 -26.94 13.54
C LEU A 41 -14.42 -26.02 14.05
N ARG A 42 -13.33 -26.57 14.59
CA ARG A 42 -12.16 -25.77 14.99
C ARG A 42 -11.48 -25.10 13.80
N ALA A 43 -11.31 -25.79 12.69
CA ALA A 43 -10.77 -25.22 11.46
C ALA A 43 -11.69 -24.16 10.87
N ALA A 44 -13.01 -24.39 10.87
CA ALA A 44 -14.00 -23.42 10.43
C ALA A 44 -14.05 -22.19 11.33
N VAL A 45 -13.92 -22.35 12.66
CA VAL A 45 -13.82 -21.25 13.62
C VAL A 45 -12.51 -20.49 13.45
N LEU A 46 -11.37 -21.17 13.23
CA LEU A 46 -10.11 -20.49 12.92
C LEU A 46 -10.19 -19.72 11.59
N LEU A 47 -10.83 -20.30 10.57
CA LEU A 47 -11.10 -19.65 9.27
C LEU A 47 -12.08 -18.48 9.41
N LEU A 48 -13.07 -18.57 10.29
CA LEU A 48 -14.03 -17.51 10.58
C LEU A 48 -13.37 -16.38 11.37
N LEU A 49 -12.54 -16.70 12.37
CA LEU A 49 -11.79 -15.73 13.19
C LEU A 49 -10.70 -15.03 12.36
N THR A 50 -10.02 -15.75 11.45
CA THR A 50 -9.07 -15.14 10.51
C THR A 50 -9.78 -14.26 9.47
N ARG A 51 -10.96 -14.67 8.97
CA ARG A 51 -11.80 -13.82 8.11
C ARG A 51 -12.31 -12.58 8.84
N LEU A 52 -12.74 -12.70 10.11
CA LEU A 52 -13.16 -11.56 10.93
C LEU A 52 -11.99 -10.61 11.27
N CYS A 53 -10.77 -11.13 11.42
CA CYS A 53 -9.58 -10.29 11.64
C CYS A 53 -9.11 -9.53 10.39
N CYS A 54 -9.47 -9.97 9.18
CA CYS A 54 -8.93 -9.44 7.94
C CYS A 54 -9.86 -8.52 7.13
N SER A 55 -11.13 -8.40 7.53
CA SER A 55 -12.00 -7.33 6.99
C SER A 55 -11.96 -6.12 7.90
N GLY A 56 -10.80 -5.44 7.92
CA GLY A 56 -10.75 -4.06 8.39
C GLY A 56 -11.80 -3.25 7.64
N SER A 57 -12.72 -2.63 8.36
CA SER A 57 -13.77 -1.84 7.74
C SER A 57 -13.14 -0.67 6.98
N VAL A 58 -13.50 -0.49 5.71
CA VAL A 58 -13.00 0.63 4.91
C VAL A 58 -13.62 1.91 5.47
N PRO A 59 -12.82 2.91 5.89
CA PRO A 59 -13.36 4.16 6.38
C PRO A 59 -14.13 4.86 5.27
N ASP A 60 -15.25 5.48 5.61
CA ASP A 60 -16.09 6.24 4.69
C ASP A 60 -15.35 7.41 4.00
N ILE A 61 -14.33 7.95 4.65
CA ILE A 61 -13.43 8.96 4.09
C ILE A 61 -12.44 8.42 3.04
N ALA A 62 -12.32 7.10 2.85
CA ALA A 62 -11.35 6.49 1.93
C ALA A 62 -11.52 6.93 0.46
N VAL A 63 -12.75 7.24 0.06
CA VAL A 63 -13.06 7.76 -1.28
C VAL A 63 -12.38 9.11 -1.57
N HIS A 64 -11.91 9.79 -0.54
CA HIS A 64 -11.24 11.08 -0.63
C HIS A 64 -9.72 11.01 -0.42
N PHE A 65 -9.12 9.81 -0.37
CA PHE A 65 -7.66 9.66 -0.21
C PHE A 65 -6.84 10.08 -1.44
N GLY A 66 -7.50 10.46 -2.54
CA GLY A 66 -6.86 11.04 -3.72
C GLY A 66 -5.78 10.12 -4.28
N THR A 67 -4.54 10.60 -4.37
CA THR A 67 -3.44 9.81 -4.93
C THR A 67 -2.99 8.64 -4.05
N LYS A 68 -3.62 8.45 -2.88
CA LYS A 68 -3.40 7.38 -1.90
C LYS A 68 -4.53 6.35 -1.84
N THR A 69 -5.60 6.54 -2.61
CA THR A 69 -6.67 5.54 -2.75
C THR A 69 -6.07 4.21 -3.22
N ARG A 70 -6.55 3.10 -2.64
CA ARG A 70 -6.05 1.77 -2.99
C ARG A 70 -6.52 1.39 -4.38
N TYR A 71 -5.73 0.56 -5.03
CA TYR A 71 -6.05 0.14 -6.38
C TYR A 71 -7.32 -0.71 -6.41
N GLU A 72 -7.52 -1.62 -5.46
CA GLU A 72 -8.72 -2.45 -5.35
C GLU A 72 -10.02 -1.67 -5.10
N ASP A 73 -9.95 -0.47 -4.52
CA ASP A 73 -11.14 0.35 -4.25
C ASP A 73 -11.74 0.97 -5.53
N VAL A 74 -10.98 0.99 -6.62
CA VAL A 74 -11.40 1.56 -7.91
C VAL A 74 -11.46 0.52 -9.04
N VAL A 75 -10.91 -0.67 -8.82
CA VAL A 75 -11.01 -1.79 -9.77
C VAL A 75 -12.46 -2.25 -9.86
N ARG A 76 -12.92 -2.50 -11.10
CA ARG A 76 -14.20 -3.15 -11.36
C ARG A 76 -13.97 -4.65 -11.58
N PRO A 77 -14.35 -5.53 -10.63
CA PRO A 77 -14.25 -6.97 -10.82
C PRO A 77 -15.04 -7.41 -12.05
N GLY A 78 -14.48 -8.32 -12.86
CA GLY A 78 -15.17 -8.87 -14.03
C GLY A 78 -15.25 -7.96 -15.25
N LEU A 79 -14.63 -6.76 -15.23
CA LEU A 79 -14.50 -5.95 -16.44
C LEU A 79 -13.53 -6.66 -17.40
N ASN A 80 -14.09 -7.30 -18.43
CA ASN A 80 -13.28 -7.81 -19.51
C ASN A 80 -12.86 -6.64 -20.41
N LEU A 81 -11.57 -6.28 -20.35
CA LEU A 81 -10.99 -5.22 -21.18
C LEU A 81 -10.95 -5.60 -22.67
N SER A 82 -11.20 -6.87 -22.98
CA SER A 82 -11.20 -7.43 -24.33
C SER A 82 -12.56 -7.39 -25.02
N SER A 83 -13.55 -6.63 -24.52
CA SER A 83 -14.87 -6.50 -25.15
C SER A 83 -14.79 -5.73 -26.48
N ALA A 84 -13.99 -6.26 -27.40
CA ALA A 84 -13.94 -5.82 -28.78
C ALA A 84 -15.26 -6.22 -29.45
N ALA A 85 -15.75 -5.37 -30.35
CA ALA A 85 -16.92 -5.67 -31.17
C ALA A 85 -16.73 -6.99 -31.93
N ALA A 86 -17.84 -7.68 -32.25
CA ALA A 86 -17.80 -8.93 -33.00
C ALA A 86 -16.95 -8.79 -34.28
N GLY A 87 -16.00 -9.71 -34.49
CA GLY A 87 -15.08 -9.70 -35.63
C GLY A 87 -13.81 -8.85 -35.45
N CYS A 88 -13.61 -8.17 -34.33
CA CYS A 88 -12.38 -7.44 -34.03
C CYS A 88 -11.40 -8.29 -33.20
N SER A 89 -10.11 -8.17 -33.47
CA SER A 89 -9.04 -8.75 -32.65
C SER A 89 -8.04 -7.67 -32.21
N PRO A 90 -7.53 -7.73 -30.97
CA PRO A 90 -6.56 -6.76 -30.49
C PRO A 90 -5.22 -6.98 -31.18
N VAL A 91 -4.67 -5.93 -31.80
CA VAL A 91 -3.37 -5.97 -32.52
C VAL A 91 -2.23 -5.26 -31.79
N HIS A 92 -2.56 -4.42 -30.80
CA HIS A 92 -1.58 -3.66 -30.04
C HIS A 92 -2.12 -3.29 -28.65
N LEU A 93 -1.25 -3.30 -27.64
CA LEU A 93 -1.55 -2.87 -26.27
C LEU A 93 -0.43 -1.94 -25.78
N THR A 94 -0.80 -0.73 -25.36
CA THR A 94 0.09 0.19 -24.63
C THR A 94 -0.57 0.53 -23.30
N ALA A 95 0.20 0.47 -22.21
CA ALA A 95 -0.25 0.82 -20.87
C ALA A 95 0.77 1.71 -20.17
N VAL A 96 0.30 2.82 -19.58
CA VAL A 96 1.11 3.65 -18.68
C VAL A 96 0.65 3.37 -17.26
N ILE A 97 1.51 2.71 -16.49
CA ILE A 97 1.18 2.18 -15.18
C ILE A 97 1.95 2.96 -14.11
N ARG A 98 1.23 3.56 -13.16
CA ARG A 98 1.84 4.18 -11.98
C ARG A 98 2.40 3.08 -11.08
N HIS A 99 3.49 3.38 -10.38
CA HIS A 99 4.00 2.50 -9.32
C HIS A 99 2.88 2.06 -8.35
N GLY A 100 3.01 0.86 -7.77
CA GLY A 100 2.07 0.35 -6.79
C GLY A 100 2.13 1.07 -5.43
N THR A 101 1.35 0.57 -4.48
CA THR A 101 1.34 1.06 -3.10
C THR A 101 2.76 1.04 -2.50
N ARG A 102 3.12 2.08 -1.75
CA ARG A 102 4.47 2.28 -1.19
C ARG A 102 4.41 2.83 0.23
N PHE A 103 5.52 2.69 0.95
CA PHE A 103 5.73 3.36 2.23
C PHE A 103 5.75 4.89 2.08
N PRO A 104 5.57 5.66 3.16
CA PRO A 104 5.81 7.10 3.15
C PRO A 104 7.27 7.42 2.82
N THR A 105 7.52 8.64 2.32
CA THR A 105 8.90 9.15 2.14
C THR A 105 9.46 9.60 3.49
N VAL A 106 10.79 9.66 3.67
CA VAL A 106 11.45 10.14 4.90
C VAL A 106 10.87 11.46 5.40
N LYS A 107 10.65 12.43 4.50
CA LYS A 107 10.00 13.71 4.84
C LYS A 107 8.64 13.52 5.53
N ASN A 108 7.83 12.57 5.07
CA ASN A 108 6.52 12.28 5.65
C ASN A 108 6.66 11.46 6.93
N ILE A 109 7.62 10.52 7.00
CA ILE A 109 7.88 9.72 8.20
C ILE A 109 8.23 10.62 9.38
N ARG A 110 9.15 11.58 9.19
CA ARG A 110 9.50 12.57 10.21
C ARG A 110 8.32 13.43 10.67
N ARG A 111 7.42 13.79 9.75
CA ARG A 111 6.19 14.54 10.08
C ARG A 111 5.21 13.70 10.89
N ILE A 112 5.04 12.43 10.52
CA ILE A 112 4.21 11.47 11.25
C ILE A 112 4.75 11.26 12.67
N GLU A 113 6.06 11.07 12.81
CA GLU A 113 6.70 10.91 14.10
C GLU A 113 6.56 12.17 14.97
N ARG A 114 6.74 13.35 14.39
CA ARG A 114 6.51 14.61 15.11
C ARG A 114 5.07 14.71 15.61
N LEU A 115 4.10 14.40 14.75
CA LEU A 115 2.68 14.40 15.12
C LEU A 115 2.39 13.41 16.25
N SER A 116 2.86 12.17 16.15
CA SER A 116 2.61 11.14 17.16
C SER A 116 3.17 11.53 18.52
N ARG A 117 4.38 12.10 18.57
CA ARG A 117 4.98 12.61 19.81
C ARG A 117 4.15 13.75 20.42
N LEU A 118 3.62 14.66 19.61
CA LEU A 118 2.75 15.74 20.08
C LEU A 118 1.43 15.18 20.66
N VAL A 119 0.79 14.23 19.97
CA VAL A 119 -0.44 13.58 20.48
C VAL A 119 -0.20 12.84 21.79
N GLN A 120 0.92 12.12 21.89
CA GLN A 120 1.29 11.40 23.11
C GLN A 120 1.56 12.36 24.28
N SER A 121 2.20 13.52 24.04
CA SER A 121 2.63 14.43 25.11
C SER A 121 1.61 15.51 25.50
N GLN A 122 0.78 15.97 24.56
CA GLN A 122 -0.04 17.18 24.75
C GLN A 122 -1.55 16.93 24.67
N ALA A 123 -1.98 15.81 24.07
CA ALA A 123 -3.42 15.59 23.90
C ALA A 123 -4.11 15.22 25.24
N PRO A 124 -5.37 15.63 25.45
CA PRO A 124 -6.13 15.33 26.66
C PRO A 124 -6.12 13.83 27.00
N ARG A 125 -6.02 13.52 28.29
CA ARG A 125 -6.08 12.15 28.83
C ARG A 125 -7.25 11.99 29.79
N GLY A 126 -7.67 10.74 30.01
CA GLY A 126 -8.70 10.38 31.00
C GLY A 126 -10.09 10.17 30.41
N HIS A 127 -11.10 10.03 31.27
CA HIS A 127 -12.46 9.58 30.92
C HIS A 127 -13.22 10.50 29.93
N GLY A 128 -12.80 11.76 29.78
CA GLY A 128 -13.38 12.70 28.81
C GLY A 128 -12.76 12.66 27.41
N ALA A 129 -11.63 11.95 27.22
CA ALA A 129 -10.99 11.83 25.91
C ALA A 129 -11.74 10.80 25.04
N PRO A 130 -11.98 11.09 23.75
CA PRO A 130 -12.55 10.12 22.83
C PRO A 130 -11.74 8.81 22.79
N SER A 131 -12.42 7.67 22.64
CA SER A 131 -11.76 6.35 22.65
C SER A 131 -10.66 6.21 21.58
N TRP A 132 -10.88 6.76 20.38
CA TRP A 132 -9.88 6.75 19.30
C TRP A 132 -8.61 7.54 19.66
N LEU A 133 -8.72 8.58 20.50
CA LEU A 133 -7.56 9.36 20.94
C LEU A 133 -6.73 8.56 21.94
N ARG A 134 -7.38 7.86 22.86
CA ARG A 134 -6.69 6.93 23.77
C ARG A 134 -6.04 5.80 23.00
N GLU A 135 -6.69 5.27 21.96
CA GLU A 135 -6.10 4.26 21.08
C GLU A 135 -4.80 4.77 20.42
N ILE A 136 -4.78 6.02 19.93
CA ILE A 136 -3.55 6.63 19.41
C ILE A 136 -2.47 6.77 20.50
N GLN A 137 -2.85 7.13 21.71
CA GLN A 137 -1.91 7.36 22.82
C GLN A 137 -1.33 6.08 23.42
N GLU A 138 -2.15 5.02 23.53
CA GLU A 138 -1.85 3.82 24.31
C GLU A 138 -1.53 2.60 23.44
N GLN A 139 -2.09 2.52 22.23
CA GLN A 139 -2.04 1.30 21.41
C GLN A 139 -1.36 1.52 20.06
N TRP A 140 -1.50 2.69 19.46
CA TRP A 140 -0.86 2.98 18.18
C TRP A 140 0.66 3.08 18.35
N GLN A 141 1.39 2.25 17.61
CA GLN A 141 2.84 2.27 17.57
C GLN A 141 3.32 2.87 16.25
N GLN A 142 4.25 3.82 16.35
CA GLN A 142 4.99 4.28 15.18
C GLN A 142 5.85 3.14 14.67
N TRP A 143 5.53 2.65 13.48
CA TRP A 143 6.22 1.54 12.84
C TRP A 143 6.92 1.94 11.53
N TYR A 144 6.72 3.17 11.07
CA TYR A 144 7.43 3.69 9.91
C TYR A 144 8.87 4.07 10.29
N THR A 145 9.84 3.48 9.61
CA THR A 145 11.27 3.76 9.79
C THR A 145 11.83 4.46 8.56
N GLU A 146 12.82 5.35 8.75
CA GLU A 146 13.35 6.18 7.66
C GLU A 146 13.90 5.37 6.49
N ASP A 147 14.42 4.17 6.75
CA ASP A 147 14.92 3.30 5.69
C ASP A 147 13.81 2.96 4.69
N MET A 148 12.54 2.85 5.09
CA MET A 148 11.41 2.54 4.21
C MET A 148 11.20 3.53 3.05
N ASP A 149 11.81 4.73 3.07
CA ASP A 149 11.73 5.85 2.13
C ASP A 149 11.07 5.61 0.77
N GLY A 150 9.73 5.60 0.74
CA GLY A 150 8.99 5.43 -0.51
C GLY A 150 9.21 4.10 -1.25
N ARG A 151 9.82 3.10 -0.61
CA ARG A 151 9.95 1.73 -1.12
C ARG A 151 8.56 1.13 -1.38
N LEU A 152 8.46 0.33 -2.43
CA LEU A 152 7.24 -0.38 -2.77
C LEU A 152 6.91 -1.39 -1.66
N VAL A 153 5.64 -1.46 -1.24
CA VAL A 153 5.21 -2.46 -0.25
C VAL A 153 4.73 -3.71 -0.96
N GLU A 154 4.68 -4.84 -0.24
CA GLU A 154 4.21 -6.12 -0.80
C GLU A 154 2.79 -6.01 -1.38
N LYS A 155 1.90 -5.27 -0.72
CA LYS A 155 0.56 -4.96 -1.25
C LYS A 155 0.63 -4.29 -2.64
N GLY A 156 1.56 -3.37 -2.84
CA GLY A 156 1.80 -2.71 -4.12
C GLY A 156 2.40 -3.63 -5.18
N ARG A 157 3.24 -4.60 -4.79
CA ARG A 157 3.69 -5.67 -5.69
C ARG A 157 2.53 -6.54 -6.13
N ALA A 158 1.69 -6.97 -5.19
CA ALA A 158 0.50 -7.77 -5.47
C ALA A 158 -0.48 -7.05 -6.40
N ASP A 159 -0.70 -5.74 -6.22
CA ASP A 159 -1.56 -4.94 -7.12
C ASP A 159 -1.08 -5.02 -8.59
N LEU A 160 0.24 -4.97 -8.80
CA LEU A 160 0.89 -4.98 -10.11
C LEU A 160 0.91 -6.38 -10.72
N ARG A 161 1.16 -7.44 -9.94
CA ARG A 161 1.00 -8.83 -10.38
C ARG A 161 -0.42 -9.10 -10.85
N ASN A 162 -1.40 -8.72 -10.03
CA ASN A 162 -2.81 -8.90 -10.35
C ASN A 162 -3.23 -8.09 -11.58
N LEU A 163 -2.63 -6.91 -11.79
CA LEU A 163 -2.84 -6.13 -13.02
C LEU A 163 -2.30 -6.84 -14.25
N ALA A 164 -1.09 -7.39 -14.17
CA ALA A 164 -0.51 -8.18 -15.25
C ALA A 164 -1.40 -9.38 -15.61
N MET A 165 -1.85 -10.14 -14.61
CA MET A 165 -2.75 -11.28 -14.81
C MET A 165 -4.07 -10.87 -15.48
N ARG A 166 -4.68 -9.75 -15.05
CA ARG A 166 -5.92 -9.27 -15.70
C ARG A 166 -5.68 -8.85 -17.15
N LEU A 167 -4.59 -8.16 -17.44
CA LEU A 167 -4.25 -7.78 -18.80
C LEU A 167 -3.96 -9.01 -19.66
N PHE A 168 -3.25 -10.00 -19.11
CA PHE A 168 -3.01 -11.28 -19.79
C PHE A 168 -4.33 -11.99 -20.12
N SER A 169 -5.25 -12.12 -19.16
CA SER A 169 -6.55 -12.74 -19.39
C SER A 169 -7.39 -12.01 -20.45
N SER A 170 -7.28 -10.68 -20.54
CA SER A 170 -7.97 -9.90 -21.58
C SER A 170 -7.26 -9.90 -22.93
N PHE A 171 -5.93 -10.01 -22.98
CA PHE A 171 -5.15 -9.90 -24.21
C PHE A 171 -4.13 -11.05 -24.37
N PRO A 172 -4.58 -12.32 -24.32
CA PRO A 172 -3.65 -13.46 -24.27
C PRO A 172 -2.79 -13.59 -25.54
N GLY A 173 -3.31 -13.15 -26.70
CA GLY A 173 -2.56 -13.15 -27.96
C GLY A 173 -1.45 -12.08 -28.03
N LEU A 174 -1.55 -10.99 -27.25
CA LEU A 174 -0.56 -9.91 -27.24
C LEU A 174 0.47 -10.08 -26.11
N LEU A 175 0.11 -10.73 -25.01
CA LEU A 175 0.94 -10.88 -23.82
C LEU A 175 1.48 -12.29 -23.66
N SER A 176 2.18 -12.81 -24.68
CA SER A 176 2.79 -14.15 -24.67
C SER A 176 4.24 -14.14 -24.19
N GLU A 177 4.70 -15.28 -23.64
CA GLU A 177 6.10 -15.46 -23.23
C GLU A 177 7.07 -15.31 -24.42
N ALA A 178 6.71 -15.86 -25.58
CA ALA A 178 7.46 -15.71 -26.82
C ALA A 178 7.52 -14.24 -27.26
N GLY A 179 6.45 -13.48 -27.06
CA GLY A 179 6.41 -12.04 -27.30
C GLY A 179 7.41 -11.28 -26.42
N LEU A 180 7.50 -11.60 -25.13
CA LEU A 180 8.49 -10.96 -24.25
C LEU A 180 9.93 -11.30 -24.66
N ARG A 181 10.25 -12.59 -24.85
CA ARG A 181 11.62 -13.02 -25.22
C ARG A 181 12.03 -12.57 -26.63
N GLY A 182 11.09 -12.49 -27.55
CA GLY A 182 11.32 -12.07 -28.94
C GLY A 182 11.25 -10.57 -29.17
N GLY A 183 11.12 -9.75 -28.12
CA GLY A 183 11.05 -8.29 -28.22
C GLY A 183 9.69 -7.73 -28.70
N GLY A 184 8.66 -8.57 -28.83
CA GLY A 184 7.28 -8.17 -29.10
C GLY A 184 6.57 -7.51 -27.90
N ILE A 185 7.13 -7.62 -26.70
CA ILE A 185 6.69 -6.88 -25.50
C ILE A 185 7.87 -6.08 -24.97
N THR A 186 7.69 -4.77 -24.81
CA THR A 186 8.70 -3.87 -24.24
C THR A 186 8.21 -3.32 -22.92
N VAL A 187 9.01 -3.50 -21.86
CA VAL A 187 8.75 -2.92 -20.54
C VAL A 187 9.74 -1.77 -20.30
N LYS A 188 9.22 -0.55 -20.12
CA LYS A 188 10.01 0.63 -19.78
C LYS A 188 9.63 1.18 -18.41
N THR A 189 10.62 1.61 -17.63
CA THR A 189 10.41 2.18 -16.30
C THR A 189 11.27 3.41 -16.06
N SER A 190 10.90 4.23 -15.06
CA SER A 190 11.78 5.30 -14.57
C SER A 190 12.81 4.75 -13.59
N SER A 191 13.92 5.45 -13.38
CA SER A 191 14.98 5.10 -12.43
C SER A 191 14.56 5.05 -10.95
N LYS A 192 13.35 5.49 -10.60
CA LYS A 192 12.86 5.43 -9.21
C LYS A 192 12.70 3.96 -8.80
N HIS A 193 13.36 3.58 -7.70
CA HIS A 193 13.35 2.22 -7.13
C HIS A 193 11.95 1.57 -7.09
N ARG A 194 10.95 2.30 -6.58
CA ARG A 194 9.55 1.84 -6.55
C ARG A 194 8.93 1.56 -7.92
N CYS A 195 9.37 2.26 -8.97
CA CYS A 195 8.91 2.05 -10.33
C CYS A 195 9.61 0.83 -10.95
N VAL A 196 10.91 0.65 -10.70
CA VAL A 196 11.65 -0.57 -11.06
C VAL A 196 11.00 -1.79 -10.41
N SER A 197 10.81 -1.78 -9.09
CA SER A 197 10.14 -2.88 -8.38
C SER A 197 8.68 -3.11 -8.82
N SER A 198 7.99 -2.08 -9.32
CA SER A 198 6.64 -2.24 -9.88
C SER A 198 6.69 -2.93 -11.24
N ALA A 199 7.67 -2.60 -12.08
CA ALA A 199 7.87 -3.25 -13.37
C ALA A 199 8.27 -4.73 -13.21
N GLU A 200 9.12 -5.04 -12.24
CA GLU A 200 9.45 -6.42 -11.87
C GLU A 200 8.21 -7.18 -11.37
N ALA A 201 7.43 -6.60 -10.45
CA ALA A 201 6.20 -7.24 -9.97
C ALA A 201 5.15 -7.44 -11.07
N PHE A 202 5.08 -6.54 -12.04
CA PHE A 202 4.22 -6.71 -13.21
C PHE A 202 4.69 -7.90 -14.08
N GLN A 203 5.99 -7.99 -14.38
CA GLN A 203 6.56 -9.12 -15.11
C GLN A 203 6.38 -10.44 -14.35
N GLU A 204 6.55 -10.42 -13.03
CA GLU A 204 6.27 -11.58 -12.16
C GLU A 204 4.84 -12.10 -12.36
N GLY A 205 3.84 -11.21 -12.45
CA GLY A 205 2.46 -11.59 -12.75
C GLY A 205 2.25 -12.16 -14.15
N LEU A 206 3.01 -11.69 -15.15
CA LEU A 206 3.01 -12.29 -16.51
C LEU A 206 3.61 -13.69 -16.49
N HIS A 207 4.78 -13.87 -15.85
CA HIS A 207 5.42 -15.19 -15.71
C HIS A 207 4.52 -16.21 -15.00
N GLN A 208 3.83 -15.78 -13.94
CA GLN A 208 2.83 -16.60 -13.24
C GLN A 208 1.64 -16.97 -14.13
N SER A 209 1.30 -16.14 -15.12
CA SER A 209 0.23 -16.42 -16.07
C SER A 209 0.65 -17.38 -17.20
N TRP A 210 1.94 -17.41 -17.54
CA TRP A 210 2.50 -18.33 -18.54
C TRP A 210 2.84 -19.71 -17.97
N SER A 211 3.26 -19.76 -16.71
CA SER A 211 3.77 -20.98 -16.08
C SER A 211 2.62 -21.84 -15.54
N LEU A 212 2.61 -23.14 -15.89
CA LEU A 212 1.85 -24.14 -15.15
C LEU A 212 2.54 -24.44 -13.79
N PRO A 213 1.83 -24.92 -12.75
CA PRO A 213 2.30 -24.97 -11.35
C PRO A 213 3.53 -25.85 -11.06
N SER A 214 4.15 -26.46 -12.07
CA SER A 214 5.11 -27.57 -11.91
C SER A 214 6.56 -27.24 -12.32
N LEU A 215 6.89 -26.00 -12.64
CA LEU A 215 8.29 -25.60 -12.92
C LEU A 215 8.70 -24.43 -12.02
N SER A 216 9.16 -24.77 -10.82
CA SER A 216 10.00 -23.90 -10.00
C SER A 216 11.37 -23.76 -10.67
N VAL A 217 11.47 -22.93 -11.70
CA VAL A 217 12.76 -22.53 -12.24
C VAL A 217 13.11 -21.17 -11.64
N LEU A 218 14.33 -21.15 -11.08
CA LEU A 218 15.21 -20.06 -10.64
C LEU A 218 14.80 -18.65 -11.11
N ASP A 219 15.01 -17.68 -10.22
CA ASP A 219 14.79 -16.22 -10.35
C ASP A 219 14.41 -15.76 -11.77
N PRO A 220 13.13 -15.40 -12.03
CA PRO A 220 12.73 -14.97 -13.36
C PRO A 220 13.54 -13.74 -13.77
N GLU A 221 14.29 -13.86 -14.87
CA GLU A 221 15.06 -12.75 -15.42
C GLU A 221 14.10 -11.65 -15.89
N TYR A 222 14.10 -10.51 -15.19
CA TYR A 222 13.25 -9.37 -15.50
C TYR A 222 13.89 -8.48 -16.57
N VAL A 223 13.34 -8.48 -17.78
CA VAL A 223 13.83 -7.68 -18.90
C VAL A 223 13.06 -6.36 -18.99
N HIS A 224 13.71 -5.27 -18.57
CA HIS A 224 13.13 -3.93 -18.66
C HIS A 224 14.19 -2.86 -18.96
N GLU A 225 13.76 -1.80 -19.64
CA GLU A 225 14.59 -0.63 -19.94
C GLU A 225 14.30 0.49 -18.94
N VAL A 226 15.35 1.07 -18.36
CA VAL A 226 15.23 2.29 -17.55
C VAL A 226 15.36 3.51 -18.45
N ASP A 227 14.26 4.23 -18.66
CA ASP A 227 14.19 5.40 -19.54
C ASP A 227 13.48 6.57 -18.85
N ASP A 228 14.26 7.40 -18.15
CA ASP A 228 13.76 8.64 -17.55
C ASP A 228 13.44 9.71 -18.61
N SER A 229 14.01 9.64 -19.81
CA SER A 229 13.70 10.59 -20.88
C SER A 229 12.24 10.46 -21.29
N LEU A 230 11.73 9.23 -21.34
CA LEU A 230 10.32 8.93 -21.58
C LEU A 230 9.48 9.08 -20.30
N MET A 231 9.84 8.35 -19.25
CA MET A 231 8.99 8.17 -18.07
C MET A 231 9.02 9.37 -17.10
N ARG A 232 10.05 10.22 -17.21
CA ARG A 232 10.22 11.46 -16.44
C ARG A 232 10.55 12.65 -17.34
N SER A 233 10.02 12.65 -18.57
CA SER A 233 10.23 13.72 -19.57
C SER A 233 10.05 15.15 -19.03
N PHE A 234 9.18 15.33 -18.03
CA PHE A 234 8.98 16.60 -17.35
C PHE A 234 10.23 17.19 -16.70
N GLU A 235 11.18 16.37 -16.22
CA GLU A 235 12.45 16.83 -15.62
C GLU A 235 13.37 17.49 -16.66
N ARG A 236 13.14 17.24 -17.95
CA ARG A 236 13.86 17.86 -19.06
C ARG A 236 13.06 18.97 -19.74
N CYS A 237 11.81 19.16 -19.34
CA CYS A 237 10.97 20.21 -19.88
C CYS A 237 11.38 21.54 -19.25
N ARG A 238 12.20 22.33 -19.95
CA ARG A 238 12.69 23.64 -19.49
C ARG A 238 11.57 24.51 -18.90
N GLY A 239 10.44 24.60 -19.60
CA GLY A 239 9.28 25.37 -19.13
C GLY A 239 8.76 24.88 -17.77
N TYR A 240 8.71 23.56 -17.54
CA TYR A 240 8.34 23.01 -16.24
C TYR A 240 9.41 23.24 -15.18
N VAL A 241 10.67 22.96 -15.49
CA VAL A 241 11.78 23.08 -14.55
C VAL A 241 11.87 24.52 -14.05
N GLU A 242 12.01 25.47 -14.97
CA GLU A 242 12.16 26.90 -14.65
C GLU A 242 10.87 27.51 -14.12
N GLY A 243 9.72 27.17 -14.72
CA GLY A 243 8.44 27.80 -14.40
C GLY A 243 7.77 27.24 -13.14
N VAL A 244 8.10 26.01 -12.74
CA VAL A 244 7.36 25.27 -11.71
C VAL A 244 8.25 24.59 -10.67
N GLU A 245 9.30 23.87 -11.08
CA GLU A 245 10.10 23.09 -10.14
C GLU A 245 11.03 23.97 -9.29
N THR A 246 11.76 24.88 -9.94
CA THR A 246 12.69 25.80 -9.27
C THR A 246 12.03 27.11 -8.86
N ASN A 247 10.79 27.36 -9.29
CA ASN A 247 10.08 28.60 -9.01
C ASN A 247 9.25 28.48 -7.71
N ALA A 248 9.67 29.19 -6.67
CA ALA A 248 8.97 29.21 -5.38
C ALA A 248 7.53 29.75 -5.47
N THR A 249 7.23 30.66 -6.41
CA THR A 249 5.88 31.21 -6.57
C THR A 249 4.93 30.24 -7.28
N ALA A 250 5.45 29.21 -7.96
CA ALA A 250 4.63 28.22 -8.64
C ALA A 250 3.80 27.34 -7.69
N THR A 251 4.13 27.35 -6.40
CA THR A 251 3.37 26.69 -5.34
C THR A 251 2.59 27.67 -4.45
N GLU A 252 2.48 28.95 -4.81
CA GLU A 252 1.78 29.95 -4.00
C GLU A 252 0.32 29.55 -3.72
N GLU A 253 -0.40 28.99 -4.70
CA GLU A 253 -1.77 28.51 -4.50
C GLU A 253 -1.87 27.39 -3.46
N VAL A 254 -0.80 26.58 -3.31
CA VAL A 254 -0.73 25.54 -2.29
C VAL A 254 -0.59 26.18 -0.92
N ASP A 255 0.25 27.21 -0.78
CA ASP A 255 0.42 27.93 0.46
C ASP A 255 -0.83 28.75 0.81
N ARG A 256 -1.47 29.39 -0.18
CA ARG A 256 -2.74 30.08 0.00
C ARG A 256 -3.83 29.13 0.47
N PHE A 257 -3.93 27.94 -0.12
CA PHE A 257 -4.85 26.89 0.33
C PHE A 257 -4.53 26.40 1.74
N LYS A 258 -3.25 26.17 2.08
CA LYS A 258 -2.84 25.77 3.43
C LYS A 258 -3.25 26.77 4.51
N HIS A 259 -3.31 28.05 4.15
CA HIS A 259 -3.75 29.12 5.02
C HIS A 259 -5.22 29.49 4.80
N GLY A 260 -5.91 28.88 3.83
CA GLY A 260 -7.28 29.19 3.42
C GLY A 260 -8.35 28.74 4.41
N PRO A 261 -9.60 29.23 4.26
CA PRO A 261 -10.69 28.94 5.19
C PRO A 261 -10.98 27.43 5.32
N GLU A 262 -10.85 26.68 4.24
CA GLU A 262 -11.13 25.24 4.19
C GLU A 262 -10.19 24.48 5.13
N LEU A 263 -8.87 24.66 4.99
CA LEU A 263 -7.92 23.96 5.85
C LEU A 263 -7.84 24.57 7.26
N ARG A 264 -8.13 25.87 7.42
CA ARG A 264 -8.28 26.49 8.76
C ARG A 264 -9.41 25.86 9.54
N GLN A 265 -10.54 25.53 8.90
CA GLN A 265 -11.65 24.85 9.57
C GLN A 265 -11.25 23.45 10.05
N VAL A 266 -10.55 22.67 9.22
CA VAL A 266 -10.01 21.36 9.62
C VAL A 266 -9.03 21.52 10.79
N ARG A 267 -8.12 22.50 10.73
CA ARG A 267 -7.18 22.80 11.82
C ARG A 267 -7.89 23.19 13.11
N ALA A 268 -8.97 23.96 13.05
CA ALA A 268 -9.71 24.37 14.23
C ALA A 268 -10.28 23.16 15.01
N ARG A 269 -10.67 22.08 14.31
CA ARG A 269 -11.07 20.83 14.98
C ARG A 269 -9.89 20.13 15.64
N PHE A 270 -8.73 20.09 14.97
CA PHE A 270 -7.51 19.55 15.58
C PHE A 270 -7.10 20.32 16.83
N SER A 271 -7.35 21.64 16.86
CA SER A 271 -7.08 22.50 18.02
C SER A 271 -7.87 22.13 19.27
N THR A 272 -8.94 21.34 19.16
CA THR A 272 -9.70 20.85 20.33
C THR A 272 -8.95 19.79 21.14
N PHE A 273 -7.96 19.11 20.53
CA PHE A 273 -7.14 18.08 21.19
C PHE A 273 -5.65 18.40 21.19
N LEU A 274 -5.19 19.33 20.37
CA LEU A 274 -3.79 19.75 20.31
C LEU A 274 -3.73 21.28 20.23
N SER A 275 -3.21 21.93 21.26
CA SER A 275 -3.17 23.39 21.36
C SER A 275 -2.46 24.10 20.20
N PHE A 276 -1.54 23.42 19.51
CA PHE A 276 -0.88 23.94 18.31
C PHE A 276 -0.79 22.89 17.20
N VAL A 277 -1.51 23.13 16.09
CA VAL A 277 -1.44 22.28 14.89
C VAL A 277 -1.25 23.14 13.64
N VAL A 278 -0.19 22.85 12.89
CA VAL A 278 0.09 23.45 11.57
C VAL A 278 -0.46 22.55 10.46
N ALA A 279 -0.68 23.13 9.27
CA ALA A 279 -1.21 22.41 8.10
C ALA A 279 -0.47 21.09 7.81
N ASP A 280 0.86 21.09 7.91
CA ASP A 280 1.71 19.92 7.68
C ASP A 280 1.46 18.77 8.67
N LEU A 281 0.98 19.06 9.89
CA LEU A 281 0.61 18.04 10.88
C LEU A 281 -0.79 17.47 10.62
N VAL A 282 -1.73 18.28 10.11
CA VAL A 282 -3.02 17.78 9.62
C VAL A 282 -2.81 16.84 8.42
N GLU A 283 -1.96 17.24 7.47
CA GLU A 283 -1.54 16.40 6.33
C GLU A 283 -0.93 15.07 6.83
N ALA A 284 -0.08 15.12 7.86
CA ALA A 284 0.52 13.92 8.43
C ALA A 284 -0.53 12.95 9.00
N ALA A 285 -1.53 13.43 9.74
CA ALA A 285 -2.61 12.60 10.27
C ALA A 285 -3.40 11.90 9.14
N PHE A 286 -3.74 12.66 8.09
CA PHE A 286 -4.44 12.13 6.92
C PHE A 286 -3.60 11.08 6.18
N PHE A 287 -2.29 11.28 6.11
CA PHE A 287 -1.36 10.31 5.58
C PHE A 287 -1.27 9.05 6.41
N ILE A 288 -1.22 9.10 7.74
CA ILE A 288 -1.22 7.87 8.56
C ILE A 288 -2.46 7.04 8.24
N CYS A 289 -3.63 7.68 8.27
CA CYS A 289 -4.90 7.04 7.94
C CYS A 289 -4.88 6.34 6.57
N SER A 290 -4.49 7.08 5.52
CA SER A 290 -4.48 6.54 4.16
C SER A 290 -3.39 5.49 3.92
N TYR A 291 -2.19 5.66 4.49
CA TYR A 291 -1.12 4.67 4.38
C TYR A 291 -1.43 3.38 5.14
N GLU A 292 -2.01 3.45 6.35
CA GLU A 292 -2.35 2.24 7.10
C GLU A 292 -3.48 1.45 6.44
N LEU A 293 -4.47 2.14 5.85
CA LEU A 293 -5.46 1.47 5.01
C LEU A 293 -4.78 0.84 3.78
N ALA A 294 -3.94 1.59 3.08
CA ALA A 294 -3.35 1.12 1.83
C ALA A 294 -2.31 0.00 2.01
N ILE A 295 -1.55 0.02 3.09
CA ILE A 295 -0.45 -0.92 3.32
C ILE A 295 -0.92 -2.12 4.14
N LYS A 296 -1.71 -1.89 5.19
CA LYS A 296 -2.10 -2.93 6.17
C LYS A 296 -3.58 -3.31 6.10
N SER A 297 -4.38 -2.65 5.27
CA SER A 297 -5.85 -2.80 5.25
C SER A 297 -6.49 -2.52 6.63
N LEU A 298 -5.90 -1.59 7.39
CA LEU A 298 -6.38 -1.23 8.72
C LEU A 298 -7.19 0.08 8.69
N TYR A 299 -8.32 0.10 9.41
CA TYR A 299 -8.97 1.34 9.80
C TYR A 299 -8.17 1.97 10.94
N SER A 300 -7.24 2.83 10.58
CA SER A 300 -6.42 3.56 11.54
C SER A 300 -7.26 4.43 12.48
N PRO A 301 -6.98 4.49 13.81
CA PRO A 301 -7.64 5.45 14.70
C PRO A 301 -7.38 6.91 14.27
N TRP A 302 -6.30 7.18 13.54
CA TRP A 302 -6.01 8.49 12.95
C TRP A 302 -7.05 8.95 11.92
N CYS A 303 -7.78 8.02 11.30
CA CYS A 303 -8.88 8.37 10.40
C CYS A 303 -10.03 9.07 11.13
N ARG A 304 -10.20 8.87 12.45
CA ARG A 304 -11.27 9.47 13.25
C ARG A 304 -11.07 10.96 13.53
N LEU A 305 -9.91 11.51 13.18
CA LEU A 305 -9.63 12.95 13.24
C LEU A 305 -10.36 13.76 12.17
N PHE A 306 -10.91 13.09 11.15
CA PHE A 306 -11.53 13.75 10.00
C PHE A 306 -13.00 13.37 9.90
N THR A 307 -13.86 14.35 9.67
CA THR A 307 -15.22 14.07 9.16
C THR A 307 -15.19 13.83 7.66
N LYS A 308 -16.32 13.37 7.11
CA LYS A 308 -16.51 13.27 5.65
C LYS A 308 -16.25 14.60 4.95
N GLU A 309 -16.70 15.70 5.54
CA GLU A 309 -16.52 17.06 5.04
C GLU A 309 -15.05 17.47 5.07
N ASP A 310 -14.34 17.17 6.16
CA ASP A 310 -12.91 17.45 6.26
C ASP A 310 -12.11 16.66 5.22
N ALA A 311 -12.52 15.41 4.94
CA ALA A 311 -11.86 14.58 3.94
C ALA A 311 -12.12 15.06 2.49
N LYS A 312 -13.25 15.73 2.22
CA LYS A 312 -13.50 16.35 0.90
C LYS A 312 -12.55 17.51 0.62
N VAL A 313 -12.08 18.20 1.65
CA VAL A 313 -11.03 19.21 1.53
C VAL A 313 -9.75 18.45 1.13
N PRO A 314 -9.01 18.86 0.09
CA PRO A 314 -7.74 18.24 -0.29
C PRO A 314 -6.69 18.40 0.82
N THR A 315 -6.77 17.59 1.87
CA THR A 315 -5.86 17.58 3.03
C THR A 315 -4.45 17.13 2.64
N ASP A 316 -4.29 16.52 1.46
CA ASP A 316 -3.02 16.39 0.74
C ASP A 316 -2.78 17.63 -0.14
N PRO A 317 -1.94 18.59 0.28
CA PRO A 317 -1.57 19.73 -0.55
C PRO A 317 -0.92 19.29 -1.87
N LYS A 318 -0.41 18.06 -1.98
CA LYS A 318 0.08 17.52 -3.25
C LYS A 318 -1.06 17.27 -4.24
N ALA A 319 -2.31 17.12 -3.83
CA ALA A 319 -3.43 17.11 -4.76
C ALA A 319 -3.63 18.50 -5.40
N VAL A 320 -3.45 19.57 -4.62
CA VAL A 320 -3.43 20.96 -5.11
C VAL A 320 -2.22 21.21 -6.00
N VAL A 321 -1.03 20.73 -5.59
CA VAL A 321 0.19 20.76 -6.41
C VAL A 321 -0.01 20.00 -7.72
N VAL A 322 -0.57 18.78 -7.71
CA VAL A 322 -0.81 17.99 -8.92
C VAL A 322 -1.77 18.74 -9.84
N LYS A 323 -2.84 19.34 -9.30
CA LYS A 323 -3.78 20.13 -10.10
C LYS A 323 -3.10 21.37 -10.72
N ALA A 324 -2.26 22.08 -9.96
CA ALA A 324 -1.48 23.21 -10.45
C ALA A 324 -0.43 22.80 -11.50
N LYS A 325 0.33 21.72 -11.23
CA LYS A 325 1.38 21.18 -12.11
C LYS A 325 0.80 20.59 -13.40
N VAL A 326 -0.32 19.86 -13.32
CA VAL A 326 -1.02 19.33 -14.50
C VAL A 326 -1.65 20.46 -15.30
N GLY A 327 -2.24 21.46 -14.65
CA GLY A 327 -2.74 22.67 -15.31
C GLY A 327 -1.65 23.40 -16.11
N PHE A 328 -0.43 23.45 -15.58
CA PHE A 328 0.73 24.00 -16.30
C PHE A 328 1.05 23.21 -17.59
N PHE A 329 1.05 21.87 -17.56
CA PHE A 329 1.25 21.06 -18.77
C PHE A 329 0.13 21.26 -19.80
N GLN A 330 -1.12 21.37 -19.35
CA GLN A 330 -2.24 21.67 -20.24
C GLN A 330 -2.10 23.05 -20.90
N HIS A 331 -1.54 24.03 -20.20
CA HIS A 331 -1.24 25.35 -20.75
C HIS A 331 -0.10 25.31 -21.78
N LEU A 332 0.97 24.55 -21.52
CA LEU A 332 2.07 24.38 -22.47
C LEU A 332 1.62 23.65 -23.75
N ASP A 333 0.77 22.62 -23.64
CA ASP A 333 0.23 21.90 -24.81
C ASP A 333 -0.63 22.83 -25.68
N LYS A 334 -1.44 23.70 -25.05
CA LYS A 334 -2.21 24.74 -25.76
C LYS A 334 -1.31 25.77 -26.46
N LYS A 335 -0.14 26.08 -25.91
CA LYS A 335 0.83 27.01 -26.52
C LYS A 335 1.62 26.39 -27.67
N LYS A 336 1.78 25.06 -27.72
CA LYS A 336 2.42 24.35 -28.86
C LYS A 336 1.48 24.15 -30.05
N LYS A 337 0.17 24.25 -29.85
CA LYS A 337 -0.87 24.13 -30.90
C LYS A 337 -1.22 25.48 -31.56
N LYS A 338 -0.48 26.54 -31.25
CA LYS A 338 -0.54 27.86 -31.90
C LYS A 338 0.82 28.13 -32.52
#